data_AF-A0A1B8GCT0-F1
#
_entry.id   AF-A0A1B8GCT0-F1
#
_cell.length_a   1.000
_cell.length_b   1.000
_cell.length_c   1.000
_cell.angle_alpha   90.00
_cell.angle_beta   90.00
_cell.angle_gamma   90.00
#
_symmetry.space_group_name_H-M   'P 1'
#
loop_
_entity.id
_entity.type
_entity.pdbx_description
1 polymer ?
#
loop_
_entity_poly.entity_id
_entity_poly.type
_entity_poly.pdbx_seq_one_letter_code
_entity_poly.pdbx_strand_id
1 'polypeptide(L)'
;MPPPPIPPLYTVYLLRSLPLPHSVYIGSTPLPSRRLRQHNGLVVGGASRTARASHRPWEMPVLVVGFPSQVGALQFEWAWQHPTLSTHLSPPSTTSSTTQPTTTTTAPPRPRARRPRLTLPSSLKSLHHLLSSPSFSRWPLRLHFQSEEVYAAWLKASGSASSGANGLGGGGEGRGREVEVVKDFDSAVFQELGKVSKVGKGGKAKAKEQQDEVEEVEKEVLGLGNCAACGQGGGIMAVCGDEECGVATHITCLAKHGLRDEAGKSGKGQILPLSSKCPRCRGEMGWSDVAGGVTGRIRGKGAKGVGGAVASAGVVGSADVVENGSGSASGSGVESGSESEVDSWAGVVEL
;
A
#
# COMPACT_ATOMS: atom_id res chain seq x y z
N MET A 1 -1.21 26.52 2.00
CA MET A 1 -0.79 25.86 3.26
C MET A 1 0.29 24.85 2.93
N PRO A 2 1.36 24.74 3.74
CA PRO A 2 2.32 23.65 3.59
C PRO A 2 1.61 22.29 3.80
N PRO A 3 2.05 21.23 3.10
CA PRO A 3 1.45 19.91 3.28
C PRO A 3 1.66 19.42 4.73
N PRO A 4 0.75 18.59 5.28
CA PRO A 4 0.92 18.00 6.60
C PRO A 4 2.16 17.09 6.64
N PRO A 5 2.62 16.69 7.85
CA PRO A 5 3.62 15.63 7.97
C PRO A 5 3.11 14.31 7.37
N ILE A 6 4.04 13.40 7.09
CA ILE A 6 3.68 12.03 6.65
C ILE A 6 2.77 11.42 7.73
N PRO A 7 1.60 10.85 7.35
CA PRO A 7 0.68 10.30 8.33
C PRO A 7 1.29 9.08 9.04
N PRO A 8 1.05 8.90 10.35
CA PRO A 8 1.53 7.71 11.07
C PRO A 8 0.91 6.41 10.51
N LEU A 9 -0.34 6.50 10.05
CA LEU A 9 -1.00 5.43 9.31
C LEU A 9 -1.99 6.02 8.31
N TYR A 10 -1.89 5.54 7.08
CA TYR A 10 -2.94 5.68 6.08
C TYR A 10 -2.98 4.39 5.28
N THR A 11 -4.19 3.88 5.00
CA THR A 11 -4.36 2.60 4.34
C THR A 11 -5.31 2.71 3.15
N VAL A 12 -5.10 1.82 2.17
CA VAL A 12 -6.07 1.48 1.14
C VAL A 12 -6.41 0.02 1.34
N TYR A 13 -7.70 -0.33 1.34
CA TYR A 13 -8.17 -1.65 1.73
C TYR A 13 -9.12 -2.25 0.70
N LEU A 14 -9.17 -3.59 0.67
CA LEU A 14 -10.21 -4.36 0.01
C LEU A 14 -11.16 -4.92 1.07
N LEU A 15 -12.46 -4.74 0.86
CA LEU A 15 -13.51 -5.45 1.58
C LEU A 15 -14.05 -6.59 0.74
N ARG A 16 -14.43 -7.67 1.42
CA ARG A 16 -15.21 -8.78 0.88
C ARG A 16 -16.44 -8.98 1.76
N SER A 17 -17.60 -9.16 1.14
CA SER A 17 -18.83 -9.51 1.85
C SER A 17 -18.80 -10.99 2.20
N LEU A 18 -18.96 -11.33 3.48
CA LEU A 18 -19.02 -12.73 3.93
C LEU A 18 -20.23 -13.49 3.33
N PRO A 19 -21.47 -12.97 3.32
CA PRO A 19 -22.60 -13.68 2.73
C PRO A 19 -22.61 -13.69 1.19
N LEU A 20 -21.79 -12.84 0.55
CA LEU A 20 -21.73 -12.69 -0.91
C LEU A 20 -20.26 -12.51 -1.34
N PRO A 21 -19.44 -13.57 -1.37
CA PRO A 21 -17.98 -13.47 -1.54
C PRO A 21 -17.53 -12.78 -2.83
N HIS A 22 -18.37 -12.75 -3.87
CA HIS A 22 -18.12 -12.01 -5.11
C HIS A 22 -18.30 -10.49 -4.98
N SER A 23 -18.97 -10.02 -3.93
CA SER A 23 -19.15 -8.60 -3.66
C SER A 23 -17.94 -8.04 -2.94
N VAL A 24 -17.17 -7.23 -3.68
CA VAL A 24 -15.99 -6.52 -3.17
C VAL A 24 -16.18 -5.00 -3.18
N TYR A 25 -15.42 -4.32 -2.33
CA TYR A 25 -15.36 -2.86 -2.25
C TYR A 25 -13.94 -2.41 -1.89
N ILE A 26 -13.41 -1.43 -2.63
CA ILE A 26 -12.10 -0.82 -2.32
C ILE A 26 -12.35 0.56 -1.71
N GLY A 27 -11.62 0.89 -0.65
CA GLY A 27 -11.65 2.22 -0.06
C GLY A 27 -10.33 2.60 0.61
N SER A 28 -10.24 3.82 1.14
CA SER A 28 -9.09 4.26 1.93
C SER A 28 -9.48 4.84 3.29
N THR A 29 -8.59 4.71 4.28
CA THR A 29 -8.82 5.20 5.64
C THR A 29 -7.54 5.33 6.46
N PRO A 30 -7.44 6.30 7.38
CA PRO A 30 -6.40 6.30 8.41
C PRO A 30 -6.75 5.41 9.62
N LEU A 31 -7.99 4.90 9.73
CA LEU A 31 -8.47 4.14 10.90
C LEU A 31 -9.23 2.87 10.47
N PRO A 32 -8.53 1.79 10.07
CA PRO A 32 -9.13 0.58 9.51
C PRO A 32 -10.20 -0.06 10.39
N SER A 33 -9.89 -0.27 11.67
CA SER A 33 -10.81 -0.85 12.66
C SER A 33 -12.10 -0.03 12.84
N ARG A 34 -12.01 1.31 12.83
CA ARG A 34 -13.21 2.16 12.86
C ARG A 34 -13.99 2.05 11.55
N ARG A 35 -13.31 2.07 10.41
CA ARG A 35 -13.93 2.05 9.09
C ARG A 35 -14.66 0.74 8.81
N LEU A 36 -14.12 -0.41 9.20
CA LEU A 36 -14.80 -1.70 9.07
C LEU A 36 -16.13 -1.71 9.84
N ARG A 37 -16.13 -1.22 11.09
CA ARG A 37 -17.37 -1.06 11.89
C ARG A 37 -18.39 -0.13 11.23
N GLN A 38 -17.95 0.92 10.53
CA GLN A 38 -18.84 1.79 9.77
C GLN A 38 -19.51 1.05 8.60
N HIS A 39 -18.74 0.25 7.85
CA HIS A 39 -19.29 -0.56 6.75
C HIS A 39 -20.30 -1.60 7.26
N ASN A 40 -20.05 -2.18 8.43
CA ASN A 40 -20.94 -3.14 9.10
C ASN A 40 -22.12 -2.50 9.83
N GLY A 41 -22.28 -1.17 9.78
CA GLY A 41 -23.41 -0.47 10.39
C GLY A 41 -23.36 -0.36 11.91
N LEU A 42 -22.24 -0.72 12.53
CA LEU A 42 -22.01 -0.61 13.98
C LEU A 42 -21.67 0.82 14.40
N VAL A 43 -21.21 1.65 13.46
CA VAL A 43 -20.89 3.07 13.65
C VAL A 43 -21.39 3.86 12.44
N VAL A 44 -21.83 5.11 12.64
CA VAL A 44 -22.27 5.99 11.55
C VAL A 44 -21.13 6.35 10.58
N GLY A 45 -21.47 6.58 9.31
CA GLY A 45 -20.54 7.04 8.27
C GLY A 45 -19.98 5.95 7.35
N GLY A 46 -20.69 4.83 7.18
CA GLY A 46 -20.37 3.82 6.17
C GLY A 46 -20.70 4.29 4.75
N ALA A 47 -20.01 3.73 3.74
CA ALA A 47 -20.29 4.05 2.34
C ALA A 47 -21.66 3.52 1.89
N SER A 48 -22.38 4.28 1.06
CA SER A 48 -23.70 3.90 0.55
C SER A 48 -23.70 2.52 -0.14
N ARG A 49 -22.67 2.23 -0.93
CA ARG A 49 -22.52 0.92 -1.63
C ARG A 49 -22.39 -0.27 -0.67
N THR A 50 -22.00 -0.04 0.58
CA THR A 50 -21.84 -1.06 1.62
C THR A 50 -23.01 -1.08 2.63
N ALA A 51 -24.03 -0.26 2.42
CA ALA A 51 -25.10 -0.04 3.39
C ALA A 51 -26.14 -1.17 3.46
N ARG A 52 -26.27 -1.97 2.39
CA ARG A 52 -27.26 -3.04 2.28
C ARG A 52 -27.01 -4.14 3.31
N ALA A 53 -28.04 -4.49 4.09
CA ALA A 53 -27.96 -5.51 5.12
C ALA A 53 -27.56 -6.88 4.56
N SER A 54 -28.03 -7.25 3.37
CA SER A 54 -27.70 -8.54 2.72
C SER A 54 -26.24 -8.69 2.31
N HIS A 55 -25.45 -7.62 2.28
CA HIS A 55 -24.00 -7.66 2.01
C HIS A 55 -23.16 -7.62 3.30
N ARG A 56 -23.81 -7.46 4.46
CA ARG A 56 -23.14 -7.44 5.76
C ARG A 56 -23.21 -8.83 6.39
N PRO A 57 -22.22 -9.23 7.19
CA PRO A 57 -21.01 -8.49 7.51
C PRO A 57 -19.95 -8.50 6.38
N TRP A 58 -19.21 -7.40 6.30
CA TRP A 58 -17.98 -7.25 5.54
C TRP A 58 -16.78 -7.63 6.40
N GLU A 59 -15.77 -8.21 5.76
CA GLU A 59 -14.42 -8.36 6.27
C GLU A 59 -13.43 -7.52 5.45
N MET A 60 -12.24 -7.27 6.01
CA MET A 60 -11.17 -6.47 5.37
C MET A 60 -9.94 -7.35 5.12
N PRO A 61 -9.98 -8.27 4.14
CA PRO A 61 -8.94 -9.28 3.98
C PRO A 61 -7.60 -8.72 3.48
N VAL A 62 -7.56 -7.50 2.93
CA VAL A 62 -6.34 -6.89 2.37
C VAL A 62 -6.22 -5.43 2.78
N LEU A 63 -5.03 -5.04 3.25
CA LEU A 63 -4.64 -3.65 3.45
C LEU A 63 -3.29 -3.35 2.82
N VAL A 64 -3.24 -2.26 2.06
CA VAL A 64 -2.01 -1.59 1.68
C VAL A 64 -1.78 -0.47 2.68
N VAL A 65 -0.62 -0.45 3.33
CA VAL A 65 -0.23 0.56 4.33
C VAL A 65 1.07 1.25 3.91
N GLY A 66 1.46 2.31 4.62
CA GLY A 66 2.72 3.02 4.38
C GLY A 66 2.63 4.16 3.36
N PHE A 67 1.41 4.65 3.08
CA PHE A 67 1.23 5.77 2.15
C PHE A 67 1.87 7.06 2.70
N PRO A 68 2.72 7.75 1.92
CA PRO A 68 3.40 8.96 2.37
C PRO A 68 2.47 10.17 2.52
N SER A 69 1.23 10.07 2.01
CA SER A 69 0.21 11.10 2.16
C SER A 69 -1.19 10.54 1.91
N GLN A 70 -2.22 11.25 2.40
CA GLN A 70 -3.61 10.99 2.04
C GLN A 70 -3.82 11.06 0.52
N VAL A 71 -3.23 12.06 -0.15
CA VAL A 71 -3.37 12.22 -1.60
C VAL A 71 -2.82 11.01 -2.34
N GLY A 72 -1.65 10.50 -1.92
CA GLY A 72 -1.08 9.30 -2.50
C GLY A 72 -1.96 8.07 -2.30
N ALA A 73 -2.54 7.90 -1.11
CA ALA A 73 -3.50 6.82 -0.86
C ALA A 73 -4.75 6.93 -1.76
N LEU A 74 -5.26 8.15 -1.98
CA LEU A 74 -6.42 8.37 -2.86
C LEU A 74 -6.10 8.11 -4.34
N GLN A 75 -4.89 8.45 -4.80
CA GLN A 75 -4.43 8.12 -6.15
C GLN A 75 -4.39 6.60 -6.34
N PHE A 76 -3.81 5.88 -5.37
CA PHE A 76 -3.75 4.42 -5.39
C PHE A 76 -5.14 3.79 -5.31
N GLU A 77 -6.02 4.26 -4.39
CA GLU A 77 -7.40 3.82 -4.28
C GLU A 77 -8.15 3.96 -5.59
N TRP A 78 -8.06 5.13 -6.24
CA TRP A 78 -8.74 5.38 -7.50
C TRP A 78 -8.22 4.46 -8.61
N ALA A 79 -6.91 4.31 -8.72
CA ALA A 79 -6.27 3.43 -9.68
C ALA A 79 -6.71 1.97 -9.50
N TRP A 80 -6.88 1.54 -8.25
CA TRP A 80 -7.31 0.19 -7.91
C TRP A 80 -8.82 -0.05 -8.12
N GLN A 81 -9.65 0.97 -7.87
CA GLN A 81 -11.08 0.96 -8.20
C GLN A 81 -11.35 0.96 -9.72
N HIS A 82 -10.44 1.54 -10.51
CA HIS A 82 -10.60 1.74 -11.94
C HIS A 82 -9.40 1.23 -12.77
N PRO A 83 -9.07 -0.07 -12.73
CA PRO A 83 -7.87 -0.57 -13.41
C PRO A 83 -7.82 -0.26 -14.91
N THR A 84 -8.97 -0.31 -15.61
CA THR A 84 -9.09 -0.02 -17.05
C THR A 84 -8.90 1.44 -17.44
N LEU A 85 -9.03 2.37 -16.48
CA LEU A 85 -8.86 3.80 -16.72
C LEU A 85 -7.54 4.33 -16.18
N SER A 86 -6.87 3.53 -15.34
CA SER A 86 -5.66 3.93 -14.65
C SER A 86 -4.50 3.97 -15.63
N THR A 87 -3.87 5.13 -15.77
CA THR A 87 -2.61 5.28 -16.51
C THR A 87 -1.41 4.67 -15.77
N HIS A 88 -1.61 4.24 -14.50
CA HIS A 88 -0.59 3.54 -13.72
C HIS A 88 -0.47 2.06 -14.09
N LEU A 89 -1.44 1.54 -14.87
CA LEU A 89 -1.43 0.21 -15.42
C LEU A 89 -1.27 0.32 -16.93
N SER A 90 -0.54 -0.59 -17.56
CA SER A 90 -0.44 -0.58 -19.01
C SER A 90 -1.84 -0.83 -19.59
N PRO A 91 -2.22 -0.12 -20.67
CA PRO A 91 -3.47 -0.42 -21.35
C PRO A 91 -3.45 -1.86 -21.85
N PRO A 92 -4.61 -2.54 -21.92
CA PRO A 92 -4.69 -3.85 -22.53
C PRO A 92 -4.11 -3.81 -23.93
N SER A 93 -3.27 -4.79 -24.26
CA SER A 93 -2.81 -5.01 -25.63
C SER A 93 -4.05 -5.17 -26.51
N THR A 94 -4.28 -4.21 -27.40
CA THR A 94 -5.33 -4.31 -28.41
C THR A 94 -4.91 -5.41 -29.39
N THR A 95 -5.22 -6.66 -29.06
CA THR A 95 -5.18 -7.76 -30.02
C THR A 95 -6.31 -7.50 -30.99
N SER A 96 -6.01 -6.70 -32.00
CA SER A 96 -6.88 -6.44 -33.13
C SER A 96 -7.02 -7.75 -33.91
N SER A 97 -7.93 -8.63 -33.49
CA SER A 97 -8.55 -9.57 -34.42
C SER A 97 -9.44 -8.75 -35.36
N THR A 98 -8.78 -8.08 -36.30
CA THR A 98 -9.42 -7.42 -37.44
C THR A 98 -10.08 -8.51 -38.29
N THR A 99 -11.30 -8.90 -37.93
CA THR A 99 -12.25 -9.40 -38.91
C THR A 99 -12.88 -8.16 -39.53
N GLN A 100 -12.46 -7.83 -40.75
CA GLN A 100 -13.13 -6.79 -41.53
C GLN A 100 -14.62 -7.16 -41.67
N PRO A 101 -15.57 -6.27 -41.35
CA PRO A 101 -16.95 -6.49 -41.72
C PRO A 101 -17.13 -6.05 -43.17
N THR A 102 -17.20 -7.02 -44.09
CA THR A 102 -17.93 -6.83 -45.33
C THR A 102 -19.41 -6.85 -45.00
N THR A 103 -20.09 -5.70 -45.04
CA THR A 103 -21.43 -5.52 -45.63
C THR A 103 -22.02 -4.15 -45.26
N THR A 104 -22.50 -3.49 -46.31
CA THR A 104 -23.34 -2.30 -46.34
C THR A 104 -24.70 -2.58 -45.71
N THR A 105 -24.93 -2.17 -44.45
CA THR A 105 -26.27 -1.82 -43.95
C THR A 105 -26.17 -0.93 -42.71
N THR A 106 -26.98 0.13 -42.66
CA THR A 106 -27.09 1.11 -41.57
C THR A 106 -27.57 0.43 -40.28
N ALA A 107 -26.65 -0.03 -39.44
CA ALA A 107 -26.96 -0.58 -38.11
C ALA A 107 -27.04 0.53 -37.04
N PRO A 108 -27.93 0.41 -36.03
CA PRO A 108 -28.01 1.37 -34.93
C PRO A 108 -26.71 1.37 -34.10
N PRO A 109 -26.38 2.49 -33.42
CA PRO A 109 -25.13 2.61 -32.66
C PRO A 109 -25.05 1.52 -31.58
N ARG A 110 -23.94 0.77 -31.58
CA ARG A 110 -23.64 -0.29 -30.62
C ARG A 110 -23.78 0.25 -29.18
N PRO A 111 -24.49 -0.43 -28.27
CA PRO A 111 -24.58 0.01 -26.89
C PRO A 111 -23.19 0.10 -26.27
N ARG A 112 -22.92 1.17 -25.53
CA ARG A 112 -21.65 1.35 -24.83
C ARG A 112 -21.39 0.13 -23.96
N ALA A 113 -20.25 -0.53 -24.17
CA ALA A 113 -19.84 -1.67 -23.35
C ALA A 113 -19.91 -1.28 -21.86
N ARG A 114 -20.68 -2.03 -21.07
CA ARG A 114 -20.81 -1.76 -19.63
C ARG A 114 -19.44 -2.01 -19.01
N ARG A 115 -19.02 -1.12 -18.11
CA ARG A 115 -17.77 -1.30 -17.38
C ARG A 115 -17.85 -2.64 -16.63
N PRO A 116 -16.85 -3.52 -16.78
CA PRO A 116 -16.91 -4.79 -16.12
C PRO A 116 -16.83 -4.58 -14.61
N ARG A 117 -17.49 -5.46 -13.85
CA ARG A 117 -17.57 -5.33 -12.40
C ARG A 117 -16.26 -5.81 -11.78
N LEU A 118 -15.80 -5.10 -10.77
CA LEU A 118 -14.65 -5.52 -9.98
C LEU A 118 -14.97 -6.81 -9.23
N THR A 119 -14.10 -7.82 -9.36
CA THR A 119 -14.19 -9.13 -8.69
C THR A 119 -12.97 -9.32 -7.78
N LEU A 120 -13.01 -10.29 -6.86
CA LEU A 120 -11.85 -10.58 -6.01
C LEU A 120 -10.59 -10.92 -6.84
N PRO A 121 -10.61 -11.86 -7.82
CA PRO A 121 -9.42 -12.15 -8.63
C PRO A 121 -8.88 -10.94 -9.40
N SER A 122 -9.75 -10.17 -10.07
CA SER A 122 -9.33 -8.98 -10.83
C SER A 122 -8.80 -7.86 -9.92
N SER A 123 -9.34 -7.73 -8.70
CA SER A 123 -8.81 -6.82 -7.67
C SER A 123 -7.41 -7.21 -7.24
N LEU A 124 -7.16 -8.50 -6.97
CA LEU A 124 -5.85 -8.98 -6.52
C LEU A 124 -4.79 -8.89 -7.61
N LYS A 125 -5.18 -9.16 -8.87
CA LYS A 125 -4.29 -9.02 -10.02
C LYS A 125 -3.92 -7.57 -10.29
N SER A 126 -4.90 -6.66 -10.31
CA SER A 126 -4.65 -5.22 -10.46
C SER A 126 -3.82 -4.65 -9.30
N LEU A 127 -4.03 -5.12 -8.07
CA LEU A 127 -3.19 -4.77 -6.92
C LEU A 127 -1.72 -5.13 -7.17
N HIS A 128 -1.44 -6.36 -7.62
CA HIS A 128 -0.07 -6.79 -7.93
C HIS A 128 0.60 -5.88 -8.97
N HIS A 129 -0.09 -5.55 -10.06
CA HIS A 129 0.46 -4.65 -11.07
C HIS A 129 0.65 -3.22 -10.58
N LEU A 130 -0.26 -2.68 -9.74
CA LEU A 130 -0.11 -1.35 -9.16
C LEU A 130 1.14 -1.27 -8.28
N LEU A 131 1.37 -2.28 -7.44
CA LEU A 131 2.55 -2.37 -6.58
C LEU A 131 3.86 -2.43 -7.37
N SER A 132 3.86 -3.06 -8.55
CA SER A 132 5.01 -3.12 -9.46
C SER A 132 5.12 -1.92 -10.41
N SER A 133 4.11 -1.05 -10.46
CA SER A 133 4.08 0.07 -11.39
C SER A 133 5.15 1.11 -11.06
N PRO A 134 5.74 1.81 -12.06
CA PRO A 134 6.72 2.87 -11.82
C PRO A 134 6.22 4.00 -10.90
N SER A 135 4.91 4.17 -10.79
CA SER A 135 4.29 5.21 -9.97
C SER A 135 4.32 4.91 -8.48
N PHE A 136 4.24 3.63 -8.10
CA PHE A 136 4.07 3.22 -6.69
C PHE A 136 5.19 2.29 -6.19
N SER A 137 6.01 1.70 -7.07
CA SER A 137 7.02 0.70 -6.69
C SER A 137 8.12 1.19 -5.75
N ARG A 138 8.33 2.51 -5.66
CA ARG A 138 9.30 3.14 -4.76
C ARG A 138 8.67 3.73 -3.49
N TRP A 139 7.36 3.63 -3.34
CA TRP A 139 6.71 4.02 -2.10
C TRP A 139 6.99 2.97 -1.03
N PRO A 140 7.02 3.36 0.26
CA PRO A 140 7.27 2.45 1.37
C PRO A 140 6.02 1.64 1.72
N LEU A 141 5.35 1.10 0.69
CA LEU A 141 4.14 0.32 0.85
C LEU A 141 4.44 -1.05 1.43
N ARG A 142 3.50 -1.56 2.22
CA ARG A 142 3.47 -2.91 2.75
C ARG A 142 2.07 -3.47 2.61
N LEU A 143 1.97 -4.77 2.36
CA LEU A 143 0.72 -5.45 2.08
C LEU A 143 0.39 -6.39 3.24
N HIS A 144 -0.75 -6.18 3.88
CA HIS A 144 -1.24 -7.01 4.98
C HIS A 144 -2.40 -7.87 4.50
N PHE A 145 -2.33 -9.18 4.73
CA PHE A 145 -3.42 -10.13 4.51
C PHE A 145 -4.00 -10.63 5.84
N GLN A 146 -5.33 -10.65 5.93
CA GLN A 146 -6.08 -11.17 7.08
C GLN A 146 -6.88 -12.43 6.77
N SER A 147 -6.79 -12.93 5.54
CA SER A 147 -7.45 -14.14 5.11
C SER A 147 -6.45 -14.99 4.33
N GLU A 148 -6.23 -16.21 4.81
CA GLU A 148 -5.34 -17.17 4.17
C GLU A 148 -5.82 -17.52 2.76
N GLU A 149 -7.14 -17.68 2.60
CA GLU A 149 -7.79 -17.91 1.30
C GLU A 149 -7.50 -16.76 0.31
N VAL A 150 -7.63 -15.51 0.76
CA VAL A 150 -7.38 -14.34 -0.09
C VAL A 150 -5.89 -14.18 -0.39
N TYR A 151 -5.01 -14.50 0.55
CA TYR A 151 -3.56 -14.53 0.31
C TYR A 151 -3.19 -15.60 -0.73
N ALA A 152 -3.73 -16.81 -0.61
CA ALA A 152 -3.53 -17.87 -1.60
C ALA A 152 -4.09 -17.49 -2.98
N ALA A 153 -5.24 -16.81 -3.03
CA ALA A 153 -5.79 -16.27 -4.26
C ALA A 153 -4.89 -15.18 -4.89
N TRP A 154 -4.25 -14.35 -4.05
CA TRP A 154 -3.30 -13.35 -4.53
C TRP A 154 -2.05 -13.99 -5.12
N LEU A 155 -1.48 -15.02 -4.47
CA LEU A 155 -0.34 -15.77 -5.01
C LEU A 155 -0.63 -16.36 -6.39
N LYS A 156 -1.84 -16.91 -6.59
CA LYS A 156 -2.29 -17.40 -7.90
C LYS A 156 -2.40 -16.27 -8.93
N ALA A 157 -2.99 -15.14 -8.53
CA ALA A 157 -3.16 -13.97 -9.39
C ALA A 157 -1.82 -13.33 -9.79
N SER A 158 -0.82 -13.32 -8.89
CA SER A 158 0.54 -12.83 -9.16
C SER A 158 1.40 -13.84 -9.92
N GLY A 159 1.19 -15.15 -9.70
CA GLY A 159 1.95 -16.22 -10.34
C GLY A 159 1.66 -16.36 -11.83
N SER A 160 0.42 -16.16 -12.27
CA SER A 160 0.07 -16.19 -13.70
C SER A 160 0.78 -15.12 -14.54
N ALA A 161 1.28 -14.03 -13.92
CA ALA A 161 2.07 -13.01 -14.63
C ALA A 161 3.50 -13.48 -14.99
N SER A 162 3.98 -14.59 -14.40
CA SER A 162 5.33 -15.12 -14.65
C SER A 162 5.36 -16.21 -15.74
N SER A 163 4.23 -16.78 -16.11
CA SER A 163 4.12 -17.92 -17.04
C SER A 163 3.93 -17.54 -18.52
N GLY A 164 3.87 -16.25 -18.86
CA GLY A 164 3.76 -15.75 -20.24
C GLY A 164 5.09 -15.42 -20.93
N ALA A 165 6.23 -15.48 -20.23
CA ALA A 165 7.54 -15.07 -20.74
C ALA A 165 8.45 -16.27 -21.11
N ASN A 166 7.91 -17.28 -21.81
CA ASN A 166 8.72 -18.31 -22.45
C ASN A 166 8.78 -18.04 -23.95
N GLY A 167 9.78 -17.27 -24.37
CA GLY A 167 10.10 -17.07 -25.78
C GLY A 167 10.69 -15.71 -26.08
N LEU A 168 11.93 -15.49 -25.64
CA LEU A 168 13.01 -14.71 -26.28
C LEU A 168 13.98 -14.27 -25.18
N GLY A 169 15.19 -14.81 -25.23
CA GLY A 169 16.26 -14.52 -24.28
C GLY A 169 16.57 -13.03 -24.21
N GLY A 170 16.43 -12.47 -23.02
CA GLY A 170 16.87 -11.13 -22.66
C GLY A 170 16.93 -11.05 -21.15
N GLY A 171 18.10 -11.30 -20.57
CA GLY A 171 18.38 -11.00 -19.17
C GLY A 171 18.16 -9.49 -18.94
N GLY A 172 17.08 -9.14 -18.26
CA GLY A 172 16.70 -7.77 -17.94
C GLY A 172 16.62 -7.58 -16.43
N GLU A 173 17.75 -7.19 -15.84
CA GLU A 173 17.87 -6.63 -14.50
C GLU A 173 16.98 -5.39 -14.34
N GLY A 174 16.09 -5.42 -13.33
CA GLY A 174 15.26 -4.28 -12.95
C GLY A 174 14.22 -4.60 -11.88
N ARG A 175 14.52 -5.51 -10.94
CA ARG A 175 13.59 -5.81 -9.85
C ARG A 175 13.50 -4.58 -8.94
N GLY A 176 12.36 -3.89 -9.00
CA GLY A 176 11.97 -2.91 -7.99
C GLY A 176 11.90 -3.52 -6.59
N ARG A 177 11.69 -2.70 -5.56
CA ARG A 177 11.54 -3.15 -4.17
C ARG A 177 10.46 -4.24 -4.11
N GLU A 178 10.82 -5.40 -3.57
CA GLU A 178 9.83 -6.41 -3.23
C GLU A 178 8.95 -5.85 -2.12
N VAL A 179 7.64 -5.80 -2.35
CA VAL A 179 6.69 -5.29 -1.35
C VAL A 179 6.65 -6.28 -0.21
N GLU A 180 6.93 -5.79 0.99
CA GLU A 180 6.82 -6.57 2.22
C GLU A 180 5.37 -7.04 2.40
N VAL A 181 5.19 -8.36 2.53
CA VAL A 181 3.89 -8.99 2.76
C VAL A 181 3.83 -9.48 4.20
N VAL A 182 2.91 -8.91 4.97
CA VAL A 182 2.62 -9.28 6.35
C VAL A 182 1.37 -10.15 6.39
N LYS A 183 1.46 -11.29 7.08
CA LYS A 183 0.37 -12.27 7.20
C LYS A 183 -0.22 -12.19 8.60
N ASP A 184 -1.20 -11.29 8.75
CA ASP A 184 -1.88 -11.02 10.00
C ASP A 184 -3.21 -11.77 10.05
N PHE A 185 -3.15 -13.10 9.99
CA PHE A 185 -4.36 -13.93 10.07
C PHE A 185 -5.03 -13.85 11.45
N ASP A 186 -4.27 -13.44 12.47
CA ASP A 186 -4.83 -13.11 13.78
C ASP A 186 -5.42 -11.69 13.78
N SER A 187 -6.72 -11.62 14.05
CA SER A 187 -7.48 -10.38 14.14
C SER A 187 -6.96 -9.41 15.22
N ALA A 188 -6.17 -9.88 16.19
CA ALA A 188 -5.57 -9.05 17.23
C ALA A 188 -4.62 -7.98 16.65
N VAL A 189 -3.82 -8.32 15.63
CA VAL A 189 -2.87 -7.39 15.01
C VAL A 189 -3.59 -6.24 14.30
N PHE A 190 -4.77 -6.53 13.74
CA PHE A 190 -5.61 -5.52 13.09
C PHE A 190 -6.22 -4.51 14.08
N GLN A 191 -6.49 -4.92 15.32
CA GLN A 191 -6.99 -4.01 16.35
C GLN A 191 -5.91 -3.02 16.81
N GLU A 192 -4.63 -3.39 16.71
CA GLU A 192 -3.49 -2.50 17.01
C GLU A 192 -3.28 -1.45 15.91
N LEU A 193 -3.55 -1.80 14.64
CA LEU A 193 -3.45 -0.86 13.52
C LEU A 193 -4.47 0.29 13.64
N GLY A 194 -3.97 1.46 14.06
CA GLY A 194 -4.74 2.70 14.17
C GLY A 194 -5.21 3.05 15.58
N LYS A 195 -4.67 2.44 16.63
CA LYS A 195 -4.81 2.97 17.99
C LYS A 195 -4.03 4.28 18.11
N VAL A 196 -4.74 5.40 18.00
CA VAL A 196 -4.20 6.72 18.37
C VAL A 196 -4.37 6.86 19.87
N SER A 197 -3.27 6.87 20.62
CA SER A 197 -3.28 7.18 22.06
C SER A 197 -3.95 8.53 22.29
N LYS A 198 -5.00 8.53 23.11
CA LYS A 198 -5.88 9.67 23.35
C LYS A 198 -5.17 10.69 24.25
N VAL A 199 -4.50 11.69 23.68
CA VAL A 199 -4.01 12.85 24.46
C VAL A 199 -5.19 13.77 24.76
N GLY A 200 -5.39 14.08 26.05
CA GLY A 200 -6.54 14.77 26.59
C GLY A 200 -6.80 16.17 26.03
N LYS A 201 -8.09 16.55 26.00
CA LYS A 201 -8.58 17.88 25.65
C LYS A 201 -8.26 18.88 26.78
N GLY A 202 -7.35 19.80 26.52
CA GLY A 202 -7.25 21.11 27.17
C GLY A 202 -6.46 22.02 26.23
N GLY A 203 -6.87 23.21 25.81
CA GLY A 203 -7.90 24.11 26.32
C GLY A 203 -7.31 25.52 26.30
N LYS A 204 -7.28 26.17 25.12
CA LYS A 204 -7.04 27.61 24.85
C LYS A 204 -5.79 28.33 25.41
N ALA A 205 -5.03 27.81 26.37
CA ALA A 205 -3.73 28.35 26.80
C ALA A 205 -2.58 28.05 25.80
N LYS A 206 -2.81 27.07 24.91
CA LYS A 206 -1.80 26.53 23.99
C LYS A 206 -1.32 27.46 22.88
N ALA A 207 -1.97 28.59 22.59
CA ALA A 207 -1.58 29.39 21.42
C ALA A 207 -0.24 30.14 21.61
N LYS A 208 0.11 30.51 22.84
CA LYS A 208 1.36 31.19 23.18
C LYS A 208 2.50 30.19 23.43
N GLU A 209 2.22 29.13 24.19
CA GLU A 209 3.10 27.97 24.38
C GLU A 209 3.50 27.31 23.04
N GLN A 210 2.59 27.29 22.07
CA GLN A 210 2.82 26.73 20.73
C GLN A 210 3.56 27.70 19.79
N GLN A 211 3.71 28.98 20.12
CA GLN A 211 4.64 29.88 19.42
C GLN A 211 6.04 29.75 20.00
N ASP A 212 6.17 29.67 21.33
CA ASP A 212 7.44 29.45 22.02
C ASP A 212 8.04 28.06 21.68
N GLU A 213 7.22 26.99 21.62
CA GLU A 213 7.63 25.65 21.15
C GLU A 213 8.06 25.65 19.67
N VAL A 214 7.42 26.44 18.81
CA VAL A 214 7.80 26.49 17.39
C VAL A 214 9.14 27.21 17.21
N GLU A 215 9.40 28.27 17.99
CA GLU A 215 10.69 28.95 18.00
C GLU A 215 11.80 28.09 18.62
N GLU A 216 11.47 27.26 19.62
CA GLU A 216 12.40 26.31 20.24
C GLU A 216 12.71 25.12 19.33
N VAL A 217 11.70 24.55 18.66
CA VAL A 217 11.88 23.52 17.61
C VAL A 217 12.66 24.09 16.42
N GLU A 218 12.43 25.35 16.04
CA GLU A 218 13.21 26.02 15.00
C GLU A 218 14.67 26.22 15.46
N LYS A 219 14.93 26.58 16.72
CA LYS A 219 16.29 26.60 17.30
C LYS A 219 16.93 25.22 17.41
N GLU A 220 16.16 24.15 17.66
CA GLU A 220 16.65 22.78 17.70
C GLU A 220 16.95 22.25 16.28
N VAL A 221 16.12 22.60 15.29
CA VAL A 221 16.32 22.29 13.87
C VAL A 221 17.49 23.09 13.28
N LEU A 222 17.65 24.36 13.67
CA LEU A 222 18.80 25.21 13.36
C LEU A 222 20.05 24.85 14.19
N GLY A 223 19.87 24.15 15.31
CA GLY A 223 20.91 23.65 16.21
C GLY A 223 21.47 22.28 15.80
N LEU A 224 20.87 21.64 14.78
CA LEU A 224 21.51 20.52 14.10
C LEU A 224 22.79 21.06 13.43
N GLY A 225 23.93 20.63 13.96
CA GLY A 225 25.25 21.05 13.47
C GLY A 225 25.45 20.82 11.97
N ASN A 226 26.60 21.24 11.47
CA ASN A 226 26.95 21.13 10.05
C ASN A 226 26.67 19.72 9.51
N CYS A 227 26.11 19.66 8.30
CA CYS A 227 25.83 18.41 7.59
C CYS A 227 27.08 17.54 7.55
N ALA A 228 27.02 16.34 8.13
CA ALA A 228 28.17 15.43 8.19
C ALA A 228 28.66 14.96 6.81
N ALA A 229 27.88 15.15 5.75
CA ALA A 229 28.26 14.78 4.39
C ALA A 229 28.94 15.92 3.60
N CYS A 230 28.62 17.20 3.87
CA CYS A 230 29.18 18.33 3.10
C CYS A 230 29.81 19.44 3.95
N GLY A 231 29.75 19.34 5.28
CA GLY A 231 30.31 20.32 6.22
C GLY A 231 29.56 21.65 6.31
N GLN A 232 28.44 21.82 5.59
CA GLN A 232 27.66 23.06 5.57
C GLN A 232 26.42 22.95 6.47
N GLY A 233 26.06 24.04 7.14
CA GLY A 233 24.82 24.17 7.90
C GLY A 233 23.62 24.63 7.06
N GLY A 234 22.45 24.71 7.69
CA GLY A 234 21.20 25.17 7.08
C GLY A 234 20.43 24.08 6.32
N GLY A 235 19.36 24.48 5.62
CA GLY A 235 18.55 23.57 4.82
C GLY A 235 17.73 22.54 5.61
N ILE A 236 17.22 21.52 4.90
CA ILE A 236 16.41 20.45 5.49
C ILE A 236 17.32 19.32 5.97
N MET A 237 17.35 19.09 7.28
CA MET A 237 18.25 18.14 7.93
C MET A 237 17.56 16.82 8.28
N ALA A 238 18.09 15.72 7.76
CA ALA A 238 17.81 14.34 8.18
C ALA A 238 18.74 13.96 9.34
N VAL A 239 18.21 13.25 10.34
CA VAL A 239 18.98 12.74 11.48
C VAL A 239 18.96 11.22 11.46
N CYS A 240 20.09 10.61 11.83
CA CYS A 240 20.19 9.16 11.97
C CYS A 240 19.19 8.64 13.01
N GLY A 241 18.50 7.53 12.70
CA GLY A 241 17.54 6.91 13.62
C GLY A 241 18.19 6.13 14.76
N ASP A 242 19.50 5.92 14.69
CA ASP A 242 20.28 5.30 15.77
C ASP A 242 20.51 6.31 16.90
N GLU A 243 20.05 5.96 18.10
CA GLU A 243 20.02 6.84 19.28
C GLU A 243 21.42 7.23 19.76
N GLU A 244 22.41 6.37 19.57
CA GLU A 244 23.81 6.66 19.93
C GLU A 244 24.52 7.50 18.85
N CYS A 245 24.07 7.41 17.59
CA CYS A 245 24.70 8.08 16.47
C CYS A 245 24.32 9.57 16.36
N GLY A 246 23.02 9.87 16.31
CA GLY A 246 22.45 11.23 16.25
C GLY A 246 22.94 12.13 15.11
N VAL A 247 23.68 11.61 14.11
CA VAL A 247 24.32 12.46 13.10
C VAL A 247 23.30 13.12 12.19
N ALA A 248 23.51 14.40 11.89
CA ALA A 248 22.67 15.18 10.99
C ALA A 248 23.30 15.35 9.60
N THR A 249 22.47 15.25 8.57
CA THR A 249 22.86 15.46 7.17
C THR A 249 21.76 16.21 6.42
N HIS A 250 22.09 16.98 5.38
CA HIS A 250 21.05 17.45 4.47
C HIS A 250 20.32 16.24 3.87
N ILE A 251 18.99 16.29 3.82
CA ILE A 251 18.19 15.23 3.17
C ILE A 251 18.64 15.02 1.72
N THR A 252 19.05 16.08 1.02
CA THR A 252 19.55 16.00 -0.36
C THR A 252 20.94 15.37 -0.46
N CYS A 253 21.84 15.60 0.51
CA CYS A 253 23.13 14.92 0.58
C CYS A 253 22.93 13.42 0.82
N LEU A 254 22.06 13.07 1.77
CA LEU A 254 21.73 11.69 2.09
C LEU A 254 21.05 10.98 0.91
N ALA A 255 20.17 11.67 0.17
CA ALA A 255 19.55 11.15 -1.04
C ALA A 255 20.56 10.84 -2.14
N LYS A 256 21.49 11.77 -2.40
CA LYS A 256 22.56 11.57 -3.39
C LYS A 256 23.43 10.36 -3.05
N HIS A 257 23.70 10.12 -1.77
CA HIS A 257 24.44 8.92 -1.35
C HIS A 257 23.63 7.65 -1.63
N GLY A 258 22.37 7.58 -1.19
CA GLY A 258 21.52 6.40 -1.41
C GLY A 258 21.32 6.09 -2.90
N LEU A 259 21.09 7.11 -3.73
CA LEU A 259 20.94 6.93 -5.18
C LEU A 259 22.23 6.48 -5.87
N ARG A 260 23.41 6.84 -5.36
CA ARG A 260 24.70 6.33 -5.89
C ARG A 260 24.85 4.83 -5.59
N ASP A 261 24.47 4.40 -4.39
CA ASP A 261 24.52 2.99 -4.01
C ASP A 261 23.56 2.14 -4.86
N GLU A 262 22.44 2.73 -5.31
CA GLU A 262 21.48 2.10 -6.23
C GLU A 262 21.88 2.16 -7.72
N ALA A 263 22.76 3.10 -8.11
CA ALA A 263 23.12 3.36 -9.50
C ALA A 263 23.79 2.16 -10.20
N GLY A 264 24.41 1.25 -9.43
CA GLY A 264 24.98 -0.01 -9.95
C GLY A 264 23.94 -1.09 -10.30
N LYS A 265 22.65 -0.89 -9.99
CA LYS A 265 21.61 -1.93 -10.01
C LYS A 265 20.35 -1.56 -10.80
N SER A 266 20.43 -0.67 -11.80
CA SER A 266 19.29 -0.06 -12.57
C SER A 266 18.86 1.37 -12.14
N GLY A 267 19.67 2.07 -11.33
CA GLY A 267 19.33 3.39 -10.77
C GLY A 267 19.43 4.63 -11.67
N LYS A 268 19.50 4.51 -13.02
CA LYS A 268 19.54 5.71 -13.89
C LYS A 268 18.19 6.42 -13.88
N GLY A 269 18.18 7.71 -13.51
CA GLY A 269 16.98 8.57 -13.55
C GLY A 269 16.08 8.50 -12.31
N GLN A 270 16.47 7.79 -11.26
CA GLN A 270 15.71 7.74 -9.99
C GLN A 270 15.92 9.02 -9.15
N ILE A 271 14.85 9.47 -8.49
CA ILE A 271 14.86 10.70 -7.67
C ILE A 271 14.71 10.39 -6.18
N LEU A 272 13.94 9.35 -5.84
CA LEU A 272 13.67 8.96 -4.45
C LEU A 272 14.46 7.70 -4.13
N PRO A 273 15.46 7.69 -3.23
CA PRO A 273 16.13 6.46 -2.81
C PRO A 273 15.17 5.55 -2.00
N LEU A 274 15.46 4.26 -1.94
CA LEU A 274 14.77 3.30 -1.06
C LEU A 274 15.37 3.32 0.35
N SER A 275 16.70 3.38 0.42
CA SER A 275 17.46 3.52 1.66
C SER A 275 18.74 4.31 1.41
N SER A 276 19.43 4.70 2.48
CA SER A 276 20.74 5.32 2.43
C SER A 276 21.57 4.89 3.64
N LYS A 277 22.89 4.92 3.55
CA LYS A 277 23.77 4.59 4.67
C LYS A 277 24.14 5.85 5.45
N CYS A 278 24.08 5.75 6.77
CA CYS A 278 24.55 6.80 7.66
C CYS A 278 26.06 7.07 7.43
N PRO A 279 26.51 8.32 7.23
CA PRO A 279 27.93 8.60 7.01
C PRO A 279 28.80 8.38 8.26
N ARG A 280 28.19 8.29 9.46
CA ARG A 280 28.89 8.09 10.73
C ARG A 280 28.89 6.63 11.17
N CYS A 281 27.72 6.08 11.54
CA CYS A 281 27.64 4.70 12.03
C CYS A 281 27.54 3.64 10.92
N ARG A 282 27.39 4.05 9.65
CA ARG A 282 27.17 3.17 8.49
C ARG A 282 25.90 2.31 8.54
N GLY A 283 25.07 2.50 9.56
CA GLY A 283 23.75 1.87 9.66
C GLY A 283 22.86 2.23 8.49
N GLU A 284 22.01 1.28 8.09
CA GLU A 284 21.03 1.49 7.03
C GLU A 284 19.88 2.38 7.52
N MET A 285 19.52 3.37 6.72
CA MET A 285 18.45 4.32 6.99
C MET A 285 17.37 4.16 5.93
N GLY A 286 16.22 3.59 6.30
CA GLY A 286 15.06 3.48 5.43
C GLY A 286 14.54 4.85 5.03
N TRP A 287 14.31 5.08 3.74
CA TRP A 287 13.95 6.41 3.25
C TRP A 287 12.60 6.90 3.79
N SER A 288 11.67 5.97 4.09
CA SER A 288 10.41 6.28 4.77
C SER A 288 10.62 6.91 6.13
N ASP A 289 11.54 6.37 6.92
CA ASP A 289 11.77 6.78 8.31
C ASP A 289 12.53 8.11 8.32
N VAL A 290 13.47 8.28 7.38
CA VAL A 290 14.13 9.56 7.11
C VAL A 290 13.11 10.64 6.77
N ALA A 291 12.25 10.39 5.77
CA ALA A 291 11.24 11.36 5.36
C ALA A 291 10.20 11.61 6.45
N GLY A 292 9.82 10.57 7.20
CA GLY A 292 8.92 10.65 8.35
C GLY A 292 9.49 11.54 9.45
N GLY A 293 10.72 11.29 9.88
CA GLY A 293 11.41 12.08 10.90
C GLY A 293 11.67 13.52 10.48
N VAL A 294 11.97 13.77 9.20
CA VAL A 294 12.13 15.13 8.66
C VAL A 294 10.80 15.88 8.63
N THR A 295 9.75 15.27 8.06
CA THR A 295 8.45 15.95 7.96
C THR A 295 7.78 16.12 9.32
N GLY A 296 7.97 15.17 10.24
CA GLY A 296 7.54 15.27 11.63
C GLY A 296 8.16 16.47 12.35
N ARG A 297 9.47 16.70 12.19
CA ARG A 297 10.14 17.86 12.81
C ARG A 297 9.75 19.20 12.19
N ILE A 298 9.68 19.29 10.86
CA ILE A 298 9.42 20.57 10.16
C ILE A 298 7.93 20.96 10.22
N ARG A 299 7.02 19.98 10.25
CA ARG A 299 5.58 20.21 10.05
C ARG A 299 4.71 19.66 11.19
N GLY A 300 5.28 18.90 12.11
CA GLY A 300 4.58 18.34 13.26
C GLY A 300 4.31 19.43 14.29
N LYS A 301 3.07 19.92 14.34
CA LYS A 301 2.58 20.81 15.40
C LYS A 301 2.36 20.03 16.71
N GLY A 302 3.42 19.57 17.38
CA GLY A 302 3.34 18.89 18.68
C GLY A 302 2.72 17.49 18.65
N ALA A 303 2.62 16.85 17.48
CA ALA A 303 2.43 15.40 17.41
C ALA A 303 3.78 14.75 17.72
N LYS A 304 4.08 14.55 19.01
CA LYS A 304 5.23 13.74 19.45
C LYS A 304 5.26 12.47 18.60
N GLY A 305 6.41 12.26 17.96
CA GLY A 305 6.60 11.21 16.99
C GLY A 305 6.20 9.86 17.55
N VAL A 306 5.43 9.11 16.77
CA VAL A 306 5.61 7.67 16.75
C VAL A 306 6.76 7.43 15.76
N GLY A 307 7.97 7.74 16.21
CA GLY A 307 9.11 6.93 15.82
C GLY A 307 8.96 5.62 16.59
N GLY A 308 8.95 4.50 15.89
CA GLY A 308 8.92 3.19 16.54
C GLY A 308 7.85 2.26 15.97
N ALA A 309 8.34 1.33 15.14
CA ALA A 309 7.84 -0.03 15.03
C ALA A 309 6.32 -0.20 14.87
N VAL A 310 5.88 -0.17 13.61
CA VAL A 310 5.01 -1.27 13.17
C VAL A 310 5.84 -2.54 13.30
N ALA A 311 5.72 -3.20 14.46
CA ALA A 311 6.56 -4.32 14.86
C ALA A 311 6.73 -5.32 13.71
N SER A 312 7.98 -5.56 13.34
CA SER A 312 8.41 -6.83 12.79
C SER A 312 8.11 -7.89 13.85
N ALA A 313 6.92 -8.48 13.80
CA ALA A 313 6.62 -9.69 14.56
C ALA A 313 7.52 -10.79 13.99
N GLY A 314 8.60 -11.07 14.70
CA GLY A 314 9.61 -12.04 14.35
C GLY A 314 9.03 -13.45 14.25
N VAL A 315 9.47 -14.15 13.20
CA VAL A 315 9.39 -15.59 13.04
C VAL A 315 10.05 -16.26 14.25
N VAL A 316 9.31 -17.09 14.96
CA VAL A 316 9.87 -18.19 15.74
C VAL A 316 9.46 -19.50 15.08
N GLY A 317 10.47 -20.24 14.62
CA GLY A 317 10.33 -21.51 13.94
C GLY A 317 10.26 -22.71 14.87
N SER A 318 9.49 -23.70 14.41
CA SER A 318 9.60 -25.16 14.51
C SER A 318 10.01 -25.88 15.80
N ALA A 319 9.15 -26.83 16.18
CA ALA A 319 9.39 -28.27 16.43
C ALA A 319 8.18 -28.79 17.25
N ASP A 320 7.53 -29.94 17.07
CA ASP A 320 7.72 -31.11 16.21
C ASP A 320 6.38 -31.88 16.08
N VAL A 321 6.36 -32.72 15.05
CA VAL A 321 5.46 -33.80 14.60
C VAL A 321 4.85 -34.69 15.71
N VAL A 322 3.58 -35.16 15.57
CA VAL A 322 3.16 -36.59 15.43
C VAL A 322 1.74 -36.71 14.83
N GLU A 323 1.61 -37.61 13.85
CA GLU A 323 0.41 -38.08 13.13
C GLU A 323 -0.66 -38.77 14.00
N ASN A 324 -1.94 -38.69 13.59
CA ASN A 324 -2.74 -39.80 13.03
C ASN A 324 -4.26 -39.55 13.18
N GLY A 325 -5.05 -40.00 12.20
CA GLY A 325 -6.43 -40.42 12.46
C GLY A 325 -7.50 -40.01 11.45
N SER A 326 -7.62 -40.82 10.39
CA SER A 326 -8.77 -41.04 9.50
C SER A 326 -10.18 -40.71 10.02
N GLY A 327 -11.03 -40.18 9.14
CA GLY A 327 -12.48 -40.16 9.33
C GLY A 327 -13.26 -39.70 8.09
N SER A 328 -13.68 -40.65 7.26
CA SER A 328 -14.59 -40.49 6.12
C SER A 328 -16.00 -40.11 6.54
N ALA A 329 -16.71 -39.29 5.73
CA ALA A 329 -18.13 -39.52 5.39
C ALA A 329 -18.61 -38.60 4.25
N SER A 330 -19.17 -39.26 3.22
CA SER A 330 -20.12 -38.85 2.18
C SER A 330 -21.14 -37.80 2.62
N GLY A 331 -21.72 -36.92 1.80
CA GLY A 331 -21.98 -36.92 0.37
C GLY A 331 -23.48 -36.66 0.17
N SER A 332 -23.86 -35.57 -0.53
CA SER A 332 -25.12 -35.49 -1.28
C SER A 332 -25.09 -34.24 -2.17
N GLY A 333 -25.08 -34.48 -3.48
CA GLY A 333 -25.13 -33.44 -4.50
C GLY A 333 -26.52 -32.86 -4.68
N VAL A 334 -26.54 -31.63 -5.19
CA VAL A 334 -27.64 -31.09 -5.97
C VAL A 334 -27.02 -30.30 -7.13
N GLU A 335 -27.22 -30.83 -8.33
CA GLU A 335 -26.92 -30.17 -9.59
C GLU A 335 -27.99 -29.10 -9.87
N SER A 336 -27.57 -27.94 -10.40
CA SER A 336 -28.10 -27.35 -11.64
C SER A 336 -27.74 -25.87 -11.76
N GLY A 337 -27.35 -25.48 -12.98
CA GLY A 337 -27.33 -24.08 -13.40
C GLY A 337 -25.96 -23.49 -13.71
N SER A 338 -25.14 -24.16 -14.51
CA SER A 338 -23.93 -23.56 -15.10
C SER A 338 -24.30 -22.57 -16.21
N GLU A 339 -24.35 -21.29 -15.89
CA GLU A 339 -24.13 -20.23 -16.87
C GLU A 339 -22.68 -19.77 -16.71
N SER A 340 -21.81 -20.28 -17.59
CA SER A 340 -20.42 -19.87 -17.68
C SER A 340 -20.36 -18.45 -18.25
N GLU A 341 -20.44 -17.44 -17.37
CA GLU A 341 -20.00 -16.09 -17.71
C GLU A 341 -18.47 -16.11 -17.85
N VAL A 342 -18.01 -16.21 -19.09
CA VAL A 342 -16.62 -16.03 -19.47
C VAL A 342 -16.06 -14.75 -18.84
N ASP A 343 -14.92 -14.87 -18.17
CA ASP A 343 -14.28 -13.81 -17.40
C ASP A 343 -13.90 -12.65 -18.34
N SER A 344 -14.79 -11.66 -18.45
CA SER A 344 -14.67 -10.47 -19.32
C SER A 344 -13.46 -9.58 -18.99
N TRP A 345 -12.61 -9.98 -18.04
CA TRP A 345 -11.37 -9.34 -17.65
C TRP A 345 -10.11 -10.02 -18.18
N ALA A 346 -10.21 -11.20 -18.83
CA ALA A 346 -9.04 -11.93 -19.34
C ALA A 346 -8.12 -11.04 -20.20
N GLY A 347 -8.68 -10.32 -21.18
CA GLY A 347 -7.89 -9.41 -22.03
C GLY A 347 -7.51 -8.06 -21.40
N VAL A 348 -7.99 -7.74 -20.20
CA VAL A 348 -7.71 -6.44 -19.54
C VAL A 348 -6.48 -6.49 -18.63
N VAL A 349 -6.15 -7.69 -18.16
CA VAL A 349 -5.09 -7.91 -17.17
C VAL A 349 -4.11 -9.01 -17.61
N GLU A 350 -4.17 -9.49 -18.85
CA GLU A 350 -3.15 -10.36 -19.48
C GLU A 350 -1.89 -9.57 -19.89
N LEU A 351 -1.24 -8.97 -18.88
CA LEU A 351 0.12 -8.44 -18.98
C LEU A 351 1.07 -9.36 -18.21
#